data_AF-A0A5R9QEW7-F1
#
_entry.id   AF-A0A5R9QEW7-F1
#
_cell.length_a   1.000
_cell.length_b   1.000
_cell.length_c   1.000
_cell.angle_alpha   90.00
_cell.angle_beta   90.00
_cell.angle_gamma   90.00
#
_symmetry.space_group_name_H-M   'P 1'
#
loop_
_entity.id
_entity.type
_entity.pdbx_description
1 polymer ?
#
loop_
_entity_poly.entity_id
_entity_poly.type
_entity_poly.pdbx_seq_one_letter_code
_entity_poly.pdbx_strand_id
1 'polypeptide(L)'
;MGAIWQHMAVELLGSSVDYARRVDLFFSLMARLMLEGNVRLAHDGLFLVGTIQDQLNVLKEAWPEEPGEDDLDGFGLWFITDAPAGVVWIDSDGKEFWT
;
A
#
# COMPACT_ATOMS: atom_id res chain seq x y z
N MET A 1 1.02 5.36 -0.44
CA MET A 1 0.21 4.15 -0.73
C MET A 1 -1.18 4.44 -1.28
N GLY A 2 -1.90 5.43 -0.74
CA GLY A 2 -3.25 5.77 -1.23
C GLY A 2 -3.35 6.00 -2.75
N ALA A 3 -2.39 6.72 -3.35
CA ALA A 3 -2.35 6.89 -4.80
C ALA A 3 -2.20 5.56 -5.56
N ILE A 4 -1.37 4.62 -5.07
CA ILE A 4 -1.20 3.29 -5.70
C ILE A 4 -2.53 2.53 -5.71
N TRP A 5 -3.22 2.52 -4.55
CA TRP A 5 -4.54 1.90 -4.42
C TRP A 5 -5.58 2.55 -5.34
N GLN A 6 -5.68 3.88 -5.33
CA GLN A 6 -6.64 4.63 -6.16
C GLN A 6 -6.42 4.39 -7.65
N HIS A 7 -5.18 4.49 -8.14
CA HIS A 7 -4.88 4.23 -9.54
C HIS A 7 -5.18 2.78 -9.93
N MET A 8 -4.81 1.80 -9.11
CA MET A 8 -5.15 0.40 -9.35
C MET A 8 -6.67 0.18 -9.38
N ALA A 9 -7.42 0.78 -8.45
CA ALA A 9 -8.87 0.68 -8.41
C ALA A 9 -9.51 1.28 -9.67
N VAL A 10 -9.00 2.43 -10.15
CA VAL A 10 -9.44 3.07 -11.40
C VAL A 10 -9.18 2.19 -12.62
N GLU A 11 -7.99 1.59 -12.73
CA GLU A 11 -7.66 0.67 -13.84
C GLU A 11 -8.52 -0.61 -13.84
N LEU A 12 -9.02 -1.01 -12.67
CA LEU A 12 -9.91 -2.16 -12.51
C LEU A 12 -11.40 -1.79 -12.62
N LEU A 13 -11.75 -0.52 -12.82
CA LEU A 13 -13.13 -0.09 -13.05
C LEU A 13 -13.68 -0.77 -14.31
N GLY A 14 -14.86 -1.41 -14.18
CA GLY A 14 -15.49 -2.15 -15.27
C GLY A 14 -14.98 -3.59 -15.47
N SER A 15 -13.99 -4.02 -14.69
CA SER A 15 -13.64 -5.44 -14.59
C SER A 15 -14.59 -6.17 -13.62
N SER A 16 -14.69 -7.50 -13.76
CA SER A 16 -15.42 -8.36 -12.82
C SER A 16 -14.59 -8.72 -11.58
N VAL A 17 -13.55 -7.94 -11.26
CA VAL A 17 -12.66 -8.19 -10.13
C VAL A 17 -13.31 -7.67 -8.86
N ASP A 18 -13.61 -8.59 -7.94
CA ASP A 18 -14.18 -8.29 -6.63
C ASP A 18 -13.17 -7.58 -5.70
N TYR A 19 -13.69 -7.05 -4.59
CA TYR A 19 -12.90 -6.29 -3.62
C TYR A 19 -11.73 -7.11 -3.04
N ALA A 20 -11.99 -8.34 -2.58
CA ALA A 20 -10.95 -9.21 -2.02
C ALA A 20 -9.79 -9.41 -3.01
N ARG A 21 -10.12 -9.60 -4.29
CA ARG A 21 -9.11 -9.76 -5.33
C ARG A 21 -8.38 -8.46 -5.64
N ARG A 22 -9.01 -7.28 -5.52
CA ARG A 22 -8.31 -5.99 -5.61
C ARG A 22 -7.28 -5.83 -4.48
N VAL A 23 -7.65 -6.20 -3.25
CA VAL A 23 -6.73 -6.20 -2.11
C VAL A 23 -5.52 -7.10 -2.37
N ASP A 24 -5.74 -8.33 -2.85
CA ASP A 24 -4.66 -9.24 -3.24
C ASP A 24 -3.73 -8.65 -4.30
N LEU A 25 -4.29 -7.98 -5.32
CA LEU A 25 -3.52 -7.35 -6.39
C LEU A 25 -2.68 -6.19 -5.86
N PHE A 26 -3.23 -5.38 -4.96
CA PHE A 26 -2.51 -4.29 -4.32
C PHE A 26 -1.29 -4.79 -3.56
N PHE A 27 -1.46 -5.81 -2.71
CA PHE A 27 -0.35 -6.39 -1.96
C PHE A 27 0.67 -7.09 -2.86
N SER A 28 0.23 -7.67 -3.98
CA SER A 28 1.14 -8.26 -4.98
C SER A 28 1.99 -7.19 -5.67
N LEU A 29 1.39 -6.04 -6.02
CA LEU A 29 2.10 -4.90 -6.59
C LEU A 29 3.10 -4.31 -5.59
N MET A 30 2.70 -4.14 -4.33
CA MET A 30 3.59 -3.69 -3.26
C MET A 30 4.79 -4.61 -3.07
N ALA A 31 4.56 -5.93 -3.01
CA ALA A 31 5.63 -6.92 -2.93
C ALA A 31 6.62 -6.80 -4.09
N ARG A 32 6.12 -6.57 -5.31
CA ARG A 32 6.95 -6.40 -6.50
C ARG A 32 7.82 -5.14 -6.41
N LEU A 33 7.24 -4.00 -6.04
CA LEU A 33 7.95 -2.74 -5.87
C LEU A 33 9.03 -2.81 -4.78
N MET A 34 8.76 -3.53 -3.70
CA MET A 34 9.75 -3.78 -2.64
C MET A 34 10.87 -4.71 -3.09
N LEU A 35 10.55 -5.77 -3.85
CA LEU A 35 11.52 -6.71 -4.39
C LEU A 35 12.48 -6.04 -5.40
N GLU A 36 11.95 -5.12 -6.21
CA GLU A 36 12.73 -4.33 -7.18
C GLU A 36 13.52 -3.19 -6.52
N GLY A 37 13.31 -2.96 -5.22
CA GLY A 37 14.01 -1.92 -4.45
C GLY A 37 13.47 -0.51 -4.69
N ASN A 38 12.35 -0.35 -5.39
CA ASN A 38 11.74 0.97 -5.64
C ASN A 38 11.02 1.54 -4.42
N VAL A 39 10.60 0.66 -3.51
CA VAL A 39 9.81 1.02 -2.33
C VAL A 39 10.33 0.30 -1.09
N ARG A 40 10.34 1.01 0.03
CA ARG A 40 10.49 0.44 1.37
C ARG A 40 9.32 0.89 2.24
N LEU A 41 9.02 0.12 3.28
CA LEU A 41 8.01 0.50 4.26
C LEU A 41 8.67 1.11 5.49
N ALA A 42 8.09 2.17 6.03
CA ALA A 42 8.59 2.83 7.22
C ALA A 42 7.44 3.30 8.13
N HIS A 43 7.73 3.43 9.42
CA HIS A 43 6.84 3.97 10.45
C HIS A 43 7.67 4.83 11.40
N ASP A 44 7.18 6.01 11.77
CA ASP A 44 7.87 6.96 12.67
C ASP A 44 9.34 7.23 12.33
N GLY A 45 9.63 7.39 11.03
CA GLY A 45 10.99 7.67 10.54
C GLY A 45 11.93 6.46 10.53
N LEU A 46 11.44 5.26 10.84
CA LEU A 46 12.21 4.02 10.87
C LEU A 46 11.68 3.03 9.84
N PHE A 47 12.58 2.42 9.08
CA PHE A 47 12.21 1.34 8.17
C PHE A 47 11.74 0.12 8.93
N LEU A 48 10.69 -0.53 8.42
CA LEU A 48 10.28 -1.83 8.89
C LEU A 48 11.39 -2.86 8.59
N VAL A 49 11.48 -3.86 9.47
CA VAL A 49 12.48 -4.95 9.40
C VAL A 49 11.78 -6.29 9.21
N GLY A 50 12.54 -7.30 8.76
CA GLY A 50 12.01 -8.61 8.41
C GLY A 50 11.86 -8.81 6.90
N THR A 51 11.28 -9.93 6.49
CA THR A 51 11.06 -10.22 5.07
C THR A 51 9.99 -9.29 4.49
N ILE A 52 9.96 -9.14 3.15
CA ILE A 52 8.88 -8.40 2.47
C ILE A 52 7.51 -8.90 2.94
N GLN A 53 7.35 -10.21 3.10
CA GLN A 53 6.09 -10.81 3.53
C GLN A 53 5.72 -10.41 4.97
N ASP A 54 6.69 -10.42 5.90
CA ASP A 54 6.45 -10.01 7.28
C ASP A 54 5.96 -8.56 7.34
N GLN A 55 6.60 -7.67 6.57
CA GLN A 55 6.24 -6.26 6.53
C GLN A 55 4.86 -6.03 5.89
N LEU A 56 4.53 -6.76 4.82
CA LEU A 56 3.20 -6.68 4.21
C LEU A 56 2.12 -7.30 5.09
N ASN A 57 2.43 -8.30 5.91
CA ASN A 57 1.49 -8.87 6.85
C ASN A 57 1.05 -7.86 7.91
N VAL A 58 1.95 -6.99 8.38
CA VAL A 58 1.61 -5.88 9.29
C VAL A 58 0.51 -4.99 8.67
N LEU A 59 0.62 -4.64 7.39
CA LEU A 59 -0.40 -3.86 6.68
C LEU A 59 -1.69 -4.65 6.45
N LYS A 60 -1.61 -5.95 6.14
CA LYS A 60 -2.77 -6.82 5.92
C LYS A 60 -3.59 -7.02 7.18
N GLU A 61 -2.95 -7.20 8.32
CA GLU A 61 -3.61 -7.40 9.62
C GLU A 61 -4.36 -6.14 10.08
N ALA A 62 -3.88 -4.95 9.70
CA ALA A 62 -4.54 -3.68 9.96
C ALA A 62 -5.56 -3.28 8.88
N TRP A 63 -5.68 -4.06 7.79
CA TRP A 63 -6.48 -3.68 6.63
C TRP A 63 -7.97 -3.62 6.98
N PRO A 64 -8.69 -2.56 6.58
CA PRO A 64 -10.11 -2.41 6.91
C PRO A 64 -10.96 -3.47 6.22
N GLU A 65 -11.93 -4.05 6.95
CA GLU A 65 -12.81 -5.12 6.42
C GLU A 65 -13.61 -4.65 5.21
N GLU A 66 -14.18 -3.45 5.25
CA GLU A 66 -14.87 -2.77 4.15
C GLU A 66 -14.95 -1.27 4.48
N PRO A 67 -14.02 -0.42 4.03
CA PRO A 67 -14.24 1.02 4.12
C PRO A 67 -15.31 1.36 3.08
N GLY A 68 -16.39 2.02 3.51
CA GLY A 68 -17.47 2.41 2.61
C GLY A 68 -16.90 3.08 1.36
N GLU A 69 -17.08 2.45 0.20
CA GLU A 69 -16.56 2.96 -1.09
C GLU A 69 -17.14 4.34 -1.45
N ASP A 70 -18.18 4.78 -0.73
CA ASP A 70 -18.93 6.02 -0.93
C ASP A 70 -18.49 7.21 -0.07
N ASP A 71 -17.58 7.02 0.90
CA ASP A 71 -17.01 8.15 1.61
C ASP A 71 -15.81 8.69 0.81
N LEU A 72 -15.89 9.98 0.47
CA LEU A 72 -14.77 10.79 -0.03
C LEU A 72 -13.51 10.67 0.88
N ASP A 73 -13.71 10.11 2.08
CA ASP A 73 -12.77 9.86 3.18
C ASP A 73 -12.31 8.38 3.28
N GLY A 74 -12.54 7.52 2.29
CA GLY A 74 -12.28 6.06 2.34
C GLY A 74 -10.79 5.65 2.46
N PHE A 75 -10.29 4.78 1.55
CA PHE A 75 -8.90 4.28 1.63
C PHE A 75 -7.82 5.37 1.61
N GLY A 76 -8.08 6.48 0.91
CA GLY A 76 -7.15 7.61 0.84
C GLY A 76 -6.78 8.15 2.23
N LEU A 77 -7.77 8.28 3.13
CA LEU A 77 -7.55 8.76 4.48
C LEU A 77 -6.90 7.68 5.36
N TRP A 78 -7.36 6.43 5.26
CA TRP A 78 -6.79 5.32 6.04
C TRP A 78 -5.27 5.19 5.87
N PHE A 79 -4.75 5.35 4.64
CA PHE A 79 -3.31 5.34 4.38
C PHE A 79 -2.53 6.50 5.01
N ILE A 80 -3.22 7.56 5.42
CA ILE A 80 -2.63 8.76 6.05
C ILE A 80 -2.77 8.68 7.58
N THR A 81 -3.88 8.17 8.10
CA THR A 81 -4.21 8.26 9.53
C THR A 81 -3.97 6.97 10.32
N ASP A 82 -4.25 5.81 9.74
CA ASP A 82 -4.38 4.55 10.49
C ASP A 82 -3.44 3.45 10.01
N ALA A 83 -2.93 3.54 8.78
CA ALA A 83 -2.02 2.55 8.23
C ALA A 83 -0.74 2.44 9.09
N PRO A 84 -0.34 1.21 9.51
CA PRO A 84 0.80 1.00 10.41
C PRO A 84 2.17 1.25 9.75
N ALA A 85 2.20 1.61 8.47
CA ALA A 85 3.40 2.00 7.76
C ALA A 85 3.04 2.92 6.58
N GLY A 86 4.00 3.76 6.19
CA GLY A 86 4.05 4.55 4.96
C GLY A 86 5.02 3.95 3.94
N VAL A 87 5.01 4.50 2.71
CA VAL A 87 5.96 4.13 1.66
C VAL A 87 7.08 5.16 1.61
N VAL A 88 8.31 4.67 1.52
CA VAL A 88 9.47 5.47 1.16
C VAL A 88 9.89 5.06 -0.24
N TRP A 89 9.84 6.00 -1.18
CA TRP A 89 10.30 5.77 -2.54
C TRP A 89 11.82 5.87 -2.61
N ILE A 90 12.42 4.97 -3.36
CA ILE A 90 13.86 4.93 -3.60
C ILE A 90 14.09 5.16 -5.09
N ASP A 91 14.82 6.22 -5.44
CA ASP A 91 15.20 6.48 -6.83
C ASP A 91 16.41 5.64 -7.26
N SER A 92 16.81 5.79 -8.53
CA SER A 92 17.95 5.06 -9.11
C SER A 92 19.29 5.37 -8.44
N ASP A 93 19.42 6.52 -7.77
CA ASP A 93 20.63 6.93 -7.03
C ASP A 93 20.56 6.50 -5.56
N GLY A 94 19.48 5.82 -5.15
CA GLY A 94 19.24 5.38 -3.78
C GLY A 94 18.70 6.47 -2.87
N LYS A 95 18.27 7.62 -3.41
CA LYS A 95 17.70 8.71 -2.62
C LYS A 95 16.31 8.34 -2.13
N GLU A 96 16.04 8.68 -0.88
CA GLU A 96 14.80 8.38 -0.19
C GLU A 96 13.82 9.55 -0.27
N PHE A 97 12.58 9.26 -0.65
CA PHE A 97 11.47 10.21 -0.62
C PHE A 97 10.41 9.66 0.33
N TRP A 98 10.35 10.28 1.50
CA TRP A 98 9.45 9.92 2.58
C TRP A 98 8.08 10.56 2.35
N THR A 99 7.01 9.79 2.56
CA THR A 99 5.61 10.24 2.48
C THR A 99 4.95 10.24 3.83
#